data_AF-A0A0M0JFF9-F1
#
_entry.id   AF-A0A0M0JFF9-F1
#
_cell.length_a   1.000
_cell.length_b   1.000
_cell.length_c   1.000
_cell.angle_alpha   90.00
_cell.angle_beta   90.00
_cell.angle_gamma   90.00
#
_symmetry.space_group_name_H-M   'P 1'
#
loop_
_entity.id
_entity.type
_entity.pdbx_description
1 polymer ?
#
loop_
_entity_poly.entity_id
_entity_poly.type
_entity_poly.pdbx_seq_one_letter_code
_entity_poly.pdbx_strand_id
1 'polypeptide(L)'
;MRTLEWRLFGVEVPVLESGPDNLLNVSSALHRAVAQQLSLEPERLPINNVHLVRQSLDARPRGGRRGRSGSGDSDRDVCWSHVVDVTLTPEQAKRIKAQPGRIMPSAEERVAPFLVPPPPNQALDKASAGGAAASSAASHVLVVGAGPCGLFAALTLARAGVRVTLLERGKPVEERGRSIGALIQRGVLDPESNFCYGEGGAGTCSDG
;
A
#
# COMPACT_ATOMS: atom_id res chain seq x y z
N MET A 1 -23.23 -7.37 15.56
CA MET A 1 -22.16 -8.27 16.08
C MET A 1 -20.87 -7.84 15.41
N ARG A 2 -19.80 -7.52 16.17
CA ARG A 2 -18.51 -7.13 15.57
C ARG A 2 -17.93 -8.36 14.87
N THR A 3 -17.72 -8.27 13.56
CA THR A 3 -16.81 -9.18 12.85
C THR A 3 -15.45 -9.07 13.52
N LEU A 4 -14.85 -10.21 13.87
CA LEU A 4 -13.52 -10.22 14.46
C LEU A 4 -12.54 -10.42 13.31
N GLU A 5 -11.86 -9.35 12.94
CA GLU A 5 -10.74 -9.41 12.02
C GLU A 5 -9.50 -9.91 12.74
N TRP A 6 -8.77 -10.81 12.11
CA TRP A 6 -7.54 -11.39 12.62
C TRP A 6 -6.45 -11.26 11.57
N ARG A 7 -5.27 -10.82 11.98
CA ARG A 7 -4.09 -10.73 11.13
C ARG A 7 -3.20 -11.94 11.33
N LEU A 8 -2.84 -12.59 10.23
CA LEU A 8 -1.85 -13.66 10.20
C LEU A 8 -0.57 -13.14 9.57
N PHE A 9 0.55 -13.51 10.15
CA PHE A 9 1.88 -13.15 9.70
C PHE A 9 2.64 -14.40 9.27
N GLY A 10 3.54 -14.23 8.31
CA GLY A 10 4.45 -15.29 7.88
C GLY A 10 3.73 -16.48 7.23
N VAL A 11 2.62 -16.23 6.53
CA VAL A 11 1.94 -17.29 5.77
C VAL A 11 2.77 -17.56 4.52
N GLU A 12 3.40 -18.72 4.46
CA GLU A 12 4.38 -19.05 3.43
C GLU A 12 3.81 -19.93 2.34
N VAL A 13 4.13 -19.62 1.09
CA VAL A 13 3.76 -20.40 -0.09
C VAL A 13 4.99 -20.53 -0.99
N PRO A 14 5.41 -21.74 -1.40
CA PRO A 14 6.50 -21.91 -2.36
C PRO A 14 6.22 -21.14 -3.66
N VAL A 15 7.24 -20.50 -4.23
CA VAL A 15 7.09 -19.68 -5.46
C VAL A 15 6.56 -20.51 -6.63
N LEU A 16 6.92 -21.78 -6.71
CA LEU A 16 6.45 -22.68 -7.77
C LEU A 16 4.96 -23.05 -7.61
N GLU A 17 4.41 -22.94 -6.40
CA GLU A 17 3.01 -23.29 -6.09
C GLU A 17 2.07 -22.08 -6.10
N SER A 18 2.59 -20.85 -6.06
CA SER A 18 1.78 -19.63 -5.93
C SER A 18 0.93 -19.30 -7.16
N GLY A 19 1.17 -19.93 -8.31
CA GLY A 19 0.52 -19.60 -9.58
C GLY A 19 1.03 -18.26 -10.16
N PRO A 20 0.48 -17.78 -11.29
CA PRO A 20 0.88 -16.49 -11.87
C PRO A 20 0.66 -15.35 -10.87
N ASP A 21 1.61 -14.40 -10.83
CA ASP A 21 1.66 -13.27 -9.91
C ASP A 21 0.44 -12.33 -10.06
N ASN A 22 -0.70 -12.73 -9.50
CA ASN A 22 -1.83 -11.84 -9.30
C ASN A 22 -1.63 -11.13 -7.97
N LEU A 23 -0.82 -10.07 -7.98
CA LEU A 23 -0.42 -9.26 -6.82
C LEU A 23 -1.60 -8.71 -5.98
N LEU A 24 -2.83 -8.78 -6.50
CA LEU A 24 -4.04 -8.25 -5.87
C LEU A 24 -5.02 -9.33 -5.39
N ASN A 25 -4.82 -10.61 -5.74
CA ASN A 25 -5.79 -11.67 -5.46
C ASN A 25 -5.20 -12.77 -4.57
N VAL A 26 -6.04 -13.36 -3.71
CA VAL A 26 -5.67 -14.52 -2.89
C VAL A 26 -5.66 -15.77 -3.76
N SER A 27 -4.50 -16.40 -3.93
CA SER A 27 -4.37 -17.67 -4.65
C SER A 27 -4.93 -18.85 -3.83
N SER A 28 -5.31 -19.94 -4.48
CA SER A 28 -5.76 -21.16 -3.79
C SER A 28 -4.67 -21.77 -2.90
N ALA A 29 -3.39 -21.59 -3.27
CA ALA A 29 -2.28 -22.02 -2.43
C ALA A 29 -2.17 -21.17 -1.16
N LEU A 30 -2.28 -19.84 -1.28
CA LEU A 30 -2.32 -18.94 -0.13
C LEU A 30 -3.53 -19.23 0.76
N HIS A 31 -4.73 -19.38 0.18
CA HIS A 31 -5.95 -19.70 0.90
C HIS A 31 -5.82 -20.99 1.75
N ARG A 32 -5.25 -22.05 1.17
CA ARG A 32 -4.96 -23.30 1.91
C ARG A 32 -3.95 -23.10 3.03
N ALA A 33 -2.87 -22.35 2.78
CA ALA A 33 -1.87 -22.05 3.81
C ALA A 33 -2.45 -21.24 4.98
N VAL A 34 -3.34 -20.28 4.69
CA VAL A 34 -4.09 -19.52 5.70
C VAL A 34 -4.99 -20.43 6.54
N ALA A 35 -5.80 -21.27 5.88
CA ALA A 35 -6.67 -22.22 6.57
C ALA A 35 -5.87 -23.17 7.48
N GLN A 36 -4.75 -23.70 6.96
CA GLN A 36 -3.83 -24.55 7.72
C GLN A 36 -3.26 -23.85 8.95
N GLN A 37 -2.79 -22.60 8.81
CA GLN A 37 -2.26 -21.82 9.94
C GLN A 37 -3.32 -21.52 11.01
N LEU A 38 -4.59 -21.36 10.60
CA LEU A 38 -5.74 -21.23 11.51
C LEU A 38 -6.23 -22.56 12.08
N SER A 39 -5.67 -23.69 11.66
CA SER A 39 -6.18 -25.03 11.98
C SER A 39 -7.66 -25.19 11.60
N LEU A 40 -8.04 -24.68 10.43
CA LEU A 40 -9.36 -24.77 9.83
C LEU A 40 -9.30 -25.55 8.51
N GLU A 41 -10.39 -26.23 8.18
CA GLU A 41 -10.60 -26.78 6.83
C GLU A 41 -10.82 -25.63 5.83
N PRO A 42 -10.22 -25.66 4.62
CA PRO A 42 -10.37 -24.60 3.63
C PRO A 42 -11.83 -24.27 3.28
N GLU A 43 -12.72 -25.27 3.27
CA GLU A 43 -14.15 -25.10 2.97
C GLU A 43 -14.90 -24.31 4.04
N ARG A 44 -14.35 -24.27 5.26
CA ARG A 44 -14.90 -23.49 6.39
C ARG A 44 -14.41 -22.05 6.39
N LEU A 45 -13.48 -21.69 5.51
CA LEU A 45 -12.98 -20.34 5.36
C LEU A 45 -13.31 -19.84 3.95
N PRO A 46 -14.39 -19.07 3.74
CA PRO A 46 -14.67 -18.49 2.43
C PRO A 46 -13.47 -17.67 1.94
N ILE A 47 -13.06 -17.85 0.69
CA ILE A 47 -11.89 -17.15 0.13
C ILE A 47 -12.04 -15.62 0.21
N ASN A 48 -13.27 -15.11 0.08
CA ASN A 48 -13.61 -13.69 0.20
C ASN A 48 -13.40 -13.12 1.60
N ASN A 49 -13.21 -13.97 2.61
CA ASN A 49 -12.90 -13.54 3.97
C ASN A 49 -11.39 -13.37 4.20
N VAL A 50 -10.55 -13.67 3.21
CA VAL A 50 -9.11 -13.53 3.28
C VAL A 50 -8.70 -12.34 2.42
N HIS A 51 -8.01 -11.38 3.03
CA HIS A 51 -7.53 -10.18 2.38
C HIS A 51 -6.01 -10.13 2.48
N LEU A 52 -5.33 -10.04 1.33
CA LEU A 52 -3.90 -9.87 1.28
C LEU A 52 -3.53 -8.45 1.74
N VAL A 53 -2.74 -8.34 2.81
CA VAL A 53 -2.22 -7.06 3.32
C VAL A 53 -0.84 -6.79 2.73
N ARG A 54 0.00 -7.83 2.68
CA ARG A 54 1.36 -7.73 2.17
C ARG A 54 1.81 -9.06 1.59
N GLN A 55 2.48 -9.01 0.46
CA GLN A 55 3.25 -10.11 -0.11
C GLN A 55 4.72 -9.69 -0.15
N SER A 56 5.62 -10.61 0.20
CA SER A 56 7.06 -10.39 0.17
C SER A 56 7.78 -11.67 -0.17
N LEU A 57 8.94 -11.58 -0.83
CA LEU A 57 9.74 -12.75 -1.19
C LEU A 57 10.80 -13.01 -0.13
N ASP A 58 10.82 -14.19 0.48
CA ASP A 58 11.95 -14.65 1.29
C ASP A 58 13.00 -15.30 0.38
N ALA A 59 13.87 -14.48 -0.20
CA ALA A 59 14.90 -14.90 -1.15
C ALA A 59 16.03 -15.77 -0.56
N ARG A 60 15.92 -16.22 0.70
CA ARG A 60 16.90 -17.13 1.30
C ARG A 60 16.64 -18.55 0.81
N PRO A 61 17.67 -19.29 0.37
CA PRO A 61 17.51 -20.69 0.00
C PRO A 61 17.15 -21.52 1.23
N ARG A 62 16.07 -22.29 1.15
CA ARG A 62 15.65 -23.20 2.22
C ARG A 62 16.14 -24.61 1.92
N GLY A 63 17.33 -24.93 2.42
CA GLY A 63 17.92 -26.27 2.27
C GLY A 63 19.21 -26.40 3.08
N GLY A 64 19.14 -27.14 4.20
CA GLY A 64 20.24 -27.82 4.88
C GLY A 64 21.48 -27.04 5.32
N ARG A 65 21.82 -27.14 6.62
CA ARG A 65 23.24 -27.09 7.05
C ARG A 65 24.06 -27.95 6.08
N ARG A 66 25.14 -27.41 5.51
CA ARG A 66 26.10 -28.12 4.65
C ARG A 66 26.47 -29.50 5.24
N GLY A 67 25.78 -30.54 4.79
CA GLY A 67 26.19 -31.93 4.89
C GLY A 67 27.06 -32.24 3.67
N ARG A 68 28.29 -32.67 3.92
CA ARG A 68 29.31 -32.95 2.91
C ARG A 68 29.08 -34.33 2.30
N SER A 69 28.16 -34.45 1.34
CA SER A 69 28.13 -35.55 0.35
C SER A 69 26.89 -35.49 -0.53
N GLY A 70 27.09 -35.70 -1.84
CA GLY A 70 26.10 -36.39 -2.68
C GLY A 70 25.18 -35.49 -3.51
N SER A 71 25.38 -35.59 -4.82
CA SER A 71 24.42 -35.39 -5.92
C SER A 71 22.94 -35.26 -5.53
N GLY A 72 22.31 -34.18 -6.01
CA GLY A 72 20.86 -34.03 -6.02
C GLY A 72 20.50 -32.56 -5.92
N ASP A 73 19.94 -32.04 -7.01
CA ASP A 73 19.29 -30.73 -7.12
C ASP A 73 18.17 -30.65 -6.06
N SER A 74 18.55 -30.29 -4.83
CA SER A 74 17.62 -30.11 -3.73
C SER A 74 17.07 -28.71 -3.87
N ASP A 75 15.81 -28.69 -4.31
CA ASP A 75 14.97 -27.54 -4.57
C ASP A 75 15.28 -26.43 -3.56
N ARG A 76 15.91 -25.37 -4.05
CA ARG A 76 16.18 -24.17 -3.25
C ARG A 76 14.89 -23.40 -3.21
N ASP A 77 13.91 -23.92 -2.48
CA ASP A 77 12.57 -23.37 -2.48
C ASP A 77 12.56 -22.02 -1.77
N VAL A 78 12.57 -20.98 -2.60
CA VAL A 78 12.24 -19.62 -2.21
C VAL A 78 10.73 -19.59 -1.96
N CYS A 79 10.30 -18.93 -0.89
CA CYS A 79 8.89 -18.81 -0.55
C CYS A 79 8.44 -17.36 -0.64
N TRP A 80 7.20 -17.16 -1.07
CA TRP A 80 6.45 -15.97 -0.75
C TRP A 80 6.03 -16.00 0.72
N SER A 81 6.25 -14.91 1.43
CA SER A 81 5.78 -14.66 2.79
C SER A 81 4.68 -13.60 2.76
N HIS A 82 3.51 -13.95 3.27
CA HIS A 82 2.33 -13.10 3.24
C HIS A 82 1.91 -12.65 4.65
N VAL A 83 1.36 -11.44 4.70
CA VAL A 83 0.53 -10.95 5.79
C VAL A 83 -0.89 -10.86 5.25
N VAL A 84 -1.84 -11.48 5.94
CA VAL A 84 -3.25 -11.48 5.53
C VAL A 84 -4.14 -11.09 6.70
N ASP A 85 -5.22 -10.38 6.38
CA ASP A 85 -6.33 -10.14 7.29
C ASP A 85 -7.44 -11.14 6.97
N VAL A 86 -8.02 -11.72 8.01
CA VAL A 86 -9.05 -12.76 7.90
C VAL A 86 -10.27 -12.38 8.73
N THR A 87 -11.42 -12.36 8.09
CA THR A 87 -12.71 -12.19 8.76
C THR A 87 -13.22 -13.54 9.25
N LEU A 88 -13.33 -13.68 10.57
CA LEU A 88 -13.76 -14.92 11.20
C LEU A 88 -15.12 -14.77 11.87
N THR A 89 -15.90 -15.86 11.84
CA THR A 89 -17.13 -15.96 12.63
C THR A 89 -16.80 -15.99 14.12
N PRO A 90 -17.72 -15.57 15.00
CA PRO A 90 -17.50 -15.64 16.45
C PRO A 90 -17.16 -17.03 16.97
N GLU A 91 -17.67 -18.09 16.35
CA GLU A 91 -17.38 -19.47 16.73
C GLU A 91 -15.96 -19.90 16.35
N GLN A 92 -15.49 -19.51 15.16
CA GLN A 92 -14.12 -19.74 14.72
C GLN A 92 -13.13 -18.96 15.57
N ALA A 93 -13.40 -17.67 15.81
CA ALA A 93 -12.53 -16.80 16.60
C ALA A 93 -12.31 -17.30 18.03
N LYS A 94 -13.34 -17.91 18.66
CA LYS A 94 -13.22 -18.52 20.01
C LYS A 94 -12.23 -19.68 20.07
N ARG A 95 -12.00 -20.37 18.95
CA ARG A 95 -11.10 -21.53 18.86
C ARG A 95 -9.65 -21.13 18.57
N ILE A 96 -9.42 -19.88 18.20
CA ILE A 96 -8.10 -19.37 17.84
C ILE A 96 -7.47 -18.69 19.05
N LYS A 97 -6.19 -19.01 19.29
CA LYS A 97 -5.37 -18.38 20.33
C LYS A 97 -4.44 -17.38 19.69
N ALA A 98 -4.45 -16.15 20.21
CA ALA A 98 -3.51 -15.12 19.79
C ALA A 98 -2.07 -15.55 20.10
N GLN A 99 -1.19 -15.43 19.10
CA GLN A 99 0.23 -15.70 19.16
C GLN A 99 0.95 -14.49 18.55
N PRO A 100 1.58 -13.63 19.37
CA PRO A 100 2.29 -12.45 18.88
C PRO A 100 3.27 -12.79 17.75
N GLY A 101 3.22 -12.01 16.66
CA GLY A 101 4.07 -12.21 15.48
C GLY A 101 3.66 -13.37 14.56
N ARG A 102 2.54 -14.05 14.84
CA ARG A 102 2.01 -15.14 13.98
C ARG A 102 0.52 -15.02 13.69
N ILE A 103 -0.31 -14.87 14.72
CA ILE A 103 -1.77 -14.70 14.59
C ILE A 103 -2.22 -13.74 15.68
N MET A 104 -2.76 -12.59 15.30
CA MET A 104 -3.17 -11.56 16.25
C MET A 104 -4.58 -11.07 15.89
N PRO A 105 -5.42 -10.68 16.86
CA PRO A 105 -6.59 -9.87 16.55
C PRO A 105 -6.12 -8.65 15.77
N SER A 106 -6.73 -8.39 14.61
CA SER A 106 -6.47 -7.16 13.88
C SER A 106 -7.11 -6.06 14.69
N ALA A 107 -6.32 -5.37 15.51
CA ALA A 107 -6.69 -4.02 15.91
C ALA A 107 -6.63 -3.25 14.60
N GLU A 108 -7.80 -2.81 14.09
CA GLU A 108 -7.94 -1.97 12.88
C GLU A 108 -6.62 -1.27 12.67
N GLU A 109 -5.83 -1.72 11.68
CA GLU A 109 -4.61 -1.02 11.33
C GLU A 109 -5.12 0.35 10.97
N ARG A 110 -4.96 1.30 11.90
CA ARG A 110 -5.55 2.62 11.76
C ARG A 110 -5.03 3.06 10.41
N VAL A 111 -5.92 3.12 9.42
CA VAL A 111 -5.69 3.93 8.23
C VAL A 111 -5.26 5.23 8.84
N ALA A 112 -3.96 5.49 8.73
CA ALA A 112 -3.36 6.43 9.64
C ALA A 112 -4.16 7.72 9.46
N PRO A 113 -4.61 8.37 10.55
CA PRO A 113 -5.69 9.35 10.48
C PRO A 113 -5.39 10.55 9.57
N PHE A 114 -4.20 10.62 8.96
CA PHE A 114 -3.87 11.49 7.84
C PHE A 114 -4.55 11.13 6.50
N LEU A 115 -4.94 9.86 6.28
CA LEU A 115 -5.67 9.42 5.08
C LEU A 115 -7.19 9.61 5.21
N VAL A 116 -7.68 9.70 6.45
CA VAL A 116 -9.03 10.17 6.72
C VAL A 116 -8.95 11.69 6.77
N PRO A 117 -9.51 12.43 5.81
CA PRO A 117 -9.56 13.87 5.91
C PRO A 117 -10.18 14.25 7.26
N PRO A 118 -9.62 15.22 8.00
CA PRO A 118 -10.26 15.68 9.22
C PRO A 118 -11.71 16.05 8.89
N PRO A 119 -12.68 15.72 9.77
CA PRO A 119 -14.08 16.06 9.52
C PRO A 119 -14.18 17.54 9.19
N PRO A 120 -15.13 17.96 8.32
CA PRO A 120 -15.21 19.30 7.71
C PRO A 120 -15.41 20.49 8.67
N ASN A 121 -15.08 20.34 9.96
CA ASN A 121 -15.09 21.38 10.97
C ASN A 121 -13.91 21.30 11.97
N GLN A 122 -12.93 20.40 11.78
CA GLN A 122 -11.64 20.53 12.46
C GLN A 122 -10.77 21.43 11.59
N ALA A 123 -10.96 22.74 11.75
CA ALA A 123 -10.02 23.73 11.27
C ALA A 123 -8.59 23.29 11.62
N LEU A 124 -7.65 23.53 10.70
CA LEU A 124 -6.21 23.44 10.93
C LEU A 124 -5.78 24.51 11.96
N ASP A 125 -6.36 24.51 13.15
CA ASP A 125 -6.17 25.54 14.17
C ASP A 125 -4.94 25.31 15.04
N LYS A 126 -4.08 24.32 14.73
CA LYS A 126 -2.92 24.00 15.58
C LYS A 126 -1.61 23.74 14.83
N ALA A 127 -1.34 24.50 13.76
CA ALA A 127 0.01 24.57 13.18
C ALA A 127 0.72 25.91 13.45
N SER A 128 0.16 26.82 14.27
CA SER A 128 0.83 28.07 14.64
C SER A 128 0.72 28.35 16.13
N ALA A 129 1.57 27.69 16.92
CA ALA A 129 2.01 28.27 18.19
C ALA A 129 2.94 29.45 17.84
N GLY A 130 2.35 30.62 17.62
CA GLY A 130 3.08 31.83 17.24
C GLY A 130 2.20 32.97 16.70
N GLY A 131 1.28 33.47 17.54
CA GLY A 131 0.76 34.84 17.53
C GLY A 131 0.20 35.46 16.23
N ALA A 132 -1.13 35.49 16.10
CA ALA A 132 -1.97 36.68 15.82
C ALA A 132 -3.41 36.21 15.50
N ALA A 133 -4.39 37.00 15.90
CA ALA A 133 -5.81 36.64 15.94
C ALA A 133 -6.38 36.15 14.59
N ALA A 134 -6.96 34.95 14.59
CA ALA A 134 -7.63 34.35 13.44
C ALA A 134 -8.96 35.06 13.18
N SER A 135 -9.02 35.83 12.09
CA SER A 135 -10.29 36.22 11.47
C SER A 135 -10.92 34.98 10.83
N SER A 136 -12.22 34.78 11.03
CA SER A 136 -13.07 33.68 10.52
C SER A 136 -13.26 33.65 8.99
N ALA A 137 -12.26 34.06 8.22
CA ALA A 137 -12.25 33.88 6.77
C ALA A 137 -11.78 32.44 6.50
N ALA A 138 -12.58 31.65 5.79
CA ALA A 138 -12.17 30.33 5.30
C ALA A 138 -10.85 30.49 4.52
N SER A 139 -9.73 30.10 5.15
CA SER A 139 -8.40 30.29 4.60
C SER A 139 -8.29 29.58 3.25
N HIS A 140 -8.13 30.36 2.18
CA HIS A 140 -7.84 29.83 0.85
C HIS A 140 -6.37 29.46 0.79
N VAL A 141 -6.08 28.18 0.54
CA VAL A 141 -4.72 27.65 0.47
C VAL A 141 -4.24 27.58 -0.98
N LEU A 142 -3.03 28.08 -1.23
CA LEU A 142 -2.32 27.89 -2.49
C LEU A 142 -1.34 26.73 -2.36
N VAL A 143 -1.39 25.78 -3.30
CA VAL A 143 -0.42 24.69 -3.41
C VAL A 143 0.36 24.89 -4.70
N VAL A 144 1.69 24.92 -4.63
CA VAL A 144 2.57 25.14 -5.78
C VAL A 144 3.34 23.85 -6.07
N GLY A 145 3.16 23.32 -7.29
CA GLY A 145 3.68 22.05 -7.78
C GLY A 145 2.61 20.95 -7.78
N ALA A 146 2.35 20.34 -8.93
CA ALA A 146 1.43 19.21 -9.10
C ALA A 146 2.16 17.85 -9.12
N GLY A 147 3.25 17.73 -8.37
CA GLY A 147 3.86 16.44 -8.04
C GLY A 147 3.08 15.68 -6.96
N PRO A 148 3.51 14.46 -6.56
CA PRO A 148 2.78 13.65 -5.57
C PRO A 148 2.52 14.40 -4.26
N CYS A 149 3.51 15.13 -3.75
CA CYS A 149 3.34 15.93 -2.52
C CYS A 149 2.24 16.99 -2.66
N GLY A 150 2.24 17.78 -3.73
CA GLY A 150 1.26 18.83 -3.95
C GLY A 150 -0.14 18.29 -4.25
N LEU A 151 -0.23 17.21 -5.04
CA LEU A 151 -1.51 16.53 -5.31
C LEU A 151 -2.15 15.97 -4.04
N PHE A 152 -1.38 15.26 -3.19
CA PHE A 152 -1.90 14.74 -1.93
C PHE A 152 -2.25 15.86 -0.94
N ALA A 153 -1.46 16.94 -0.87
CA ALA A 153 -1.79 18.09 -0.04
C ALA A 153 -3.10 18.74 -0.49
N ALA A 154 -3.25 19.03 -1.78
CA ALA A 154 -4.45 19.63 -2.35
C ALA A 154 -5.69 18.73 -2.17
N LEU A 155 -5.55 17.42 -2.41
CA LEU A 155 -6.63 16.45 -2.21
C LEU A 155 -7.08 16.37 -0.75
N THR A 156 -6.13 16.33 0.18
CA THR A 156 -6.42 16.22 1.62
C THR A 156 -7.12 17.49 2.12
N LEU A 157 -6.62 18.66 1.74
CA LEU A 157 -7.23 19.96 2.06
C LEU A 157 -8.63 20.09 1.46
N ALA A 158 -8.81 19.73 0.19
CA ALA A 158 -10.11 19.78 -0.48
C ALA A 158 -11.13 18.85 0.20
N ARG A 159 -10.73 17.64 0.57
CA ARG A 159 -11.58 16.69 1.32
C ARG A 159 -11.93 17.17 2.73
N ALA A 160 -11.09 17.99 3.34
CA ALA A 160 -11.36 18.66 4.62
C ALA A 160 -12.27 19.90 4.47
N GLY A 161 -12.73 20.23 3.26
CA GLY A 161 -13.58 21.39 3.00
C GLY A 161 -12.82 22.71 2.85
N VAL A 162 -11.48 22.68 2.78
CA VAL A 162 -10.65 23.87 2.55
C VAL A 162 -10.69 24.25 1.07
N ARG A 163 -10.82 25.55 0.79
CA ARG A 163 -10.68 26.07 -0.57
C ARG A 163 -9.21 26.03 -0.97
N VAL A 164 -8.89 25.32 -2.06
CA VAL A 164 -7.51 25.15 -2.54
C VAL A 164 -7.38 25.60 -3.99
N THR A 165 -6.28 26.26 -4.33
CA THR A 165 -5.83 26.42 -5.72
C THR A 165 -4.48 25.74 -5.88
N LEU A 166 -4.40 24.79 -6.81
CA LEU A 166 -3.17 24.09 -7.18
C LEU A 166 -2.59 24.74 -8.44
N LEU A 167 -1.30 25.09 -8.40
CA LEU A 167 -0.56 25.67 -9.51
C LEU A 167 0.57 24.73 -9.92
N GLU A 168 0.74 24.52 -11.22
CA GLU A 168 1.88 23.80 -11.80
C GLU A 168 2.50 24.67 -12.89
N ARG A 169 3.83 24.72 -12.93
CA ARG A 169 4.55 25.52 -13.93
C ARG A 169 4.57 24.84 -15.29
N GLY A 170 4.62 23.51 -15.29
CA GLY A 170 4.69 22.73 -16.51
C GLY A 170 3.33 22.36 -17.09
N LYS A 171 3.38 21.46 -18.07
CA LYS A 171 2.22 21.09 -18.89
C LYS A 171 1.41 19.93 -18.29
N PRO A 172 0.12 19.80 -18.68
CA PRO A 172 -0.67 18.58 -18.47
C PRO A 172 0.05 17.34 -19.00
N VAL A 173 -0.22 16.18 -18.40
CA VAL A 173 0.55 14.95 -18.66
C VAL A 173 0.51 14.52 -20.13
N GLU A 174 -0.63 14.71 -20.81
CA GLU A 174 -0.81 14.35 -22.22
C GLU A 174 0.07 15.20 -23.15
N GLU A 175 0.22 16.49 -22.83
CA GLU A 175 1.07 17.40 -23.59
C GLU A 175 2.55 17.24 -23.23
N ARG A 176 2.83 17.00 -21.94
CA ARG A 176 4.17 16.79 -21.40
C ARG A 176 4.89 15.62 -22.07
N GLY A 177 4.15 14.55 -22.37
CA GLY A 177 4.69 13.39 -23.12
C GLY A 177 5.34 13.78 -24.45
N ARG A 178 4.83 14.80 -25.14
CA ARG A 178 5.43 15.29 -26.40
C ARG A 178 6.77 16.00 -26.16
N SER A 179 6.86 16.83 -25.12
CA SER A 179 8.12 17.48 -24.76
C SER A 179 9.18 16.47 -24.33
N ILE A 180 8.80 15.45 -23.56
CA ILE A 180 9.69 14.34 -23.18
C ILE A 180 10.16 13.56 -24.40
N GLY A 181 9.24 13.21 -25.31
CA GLY A 181 9.59 12.53 -26.56
C GLY A 181 10.55 13.36 -27.43
N ALA A 182 10.34 14.68 -27.52
CA ALA A 182 11.24 15.58 -28.23
C ALA A 182 12.63 15.64 -27.60
N LEU A 183 12.71 15.64 -26.27
CA LEU A 183 13.97 15.60 -25.55
C LEU A 183 14.73 14.29 -25.81
N ILE A 184 14.06 13.14 -25.66
CA ILE A 184 14.68 11.82 -25.84
C ILE A 184 15.13 11.60 -27.30
N GLN A 185 14.27 11.91 -28.27
CA GLN A 185 14.52 11.57 -29.68
C GLN A 185 15.35 12.60 -30.41
N ARG A 186 15.23 13.88 -30.04
CA ARG A 186 15.81 15.00 -30.81
C ARG A 186 16.74 15.89 -29.98
N GLY A 187 16.92 15.60 -28.69
CA GLY A 187 17.74 16.43 -27.80
C GLY A 187 17.15 17.82 -27.53
N VAL A 188 15.87 18.05 -27.82
CA VAL A 188 15.22 19.35 -27.67
C VAL A 188 14.59 19.46 -26.28
N LEU A 189 15.18 20.29 -25.42
CA LEU A 189 14.68 20.55 -24.07
C LEU A 189 13.67 21.70 -24.07
N ASP A 190 12.47 21.42 -23.56
CA ASP A 190 11.53 22.44 -23.11
C ASP A 190 11.78 22.70 -21.60
N PRO A 191 12.27 23.89 -21.21
CA PRO A 191 12.63 24.18 -19.82
C PRO A 191 11.42 24.20 -18.87
N GLU A 192 10.20 24.37 -19.39
CA GLU A 192 8.98 24.36 -18.57
C GLU A 192 8.26 23.00 -18.61
N SER A 193 8.62 22.08 -19.50
CA SER A 193 7.96 20.79 -19.63
C SER A 193 8.96 19.68 -19.93
N ASN A 194 9.39 18.96 -18.89
CA ASN A 194 10.47 17.97 -18.97
C ASN A 194 10.30 16.89 -17.91
N PHE A 195 11.35 16.10 -17.64
CA PHE A 195 11.31 15.05 -16.61
C PHE A 195 11.02 15.59 -15.20
N CYS A 196 11.35 16.85 -14.90
CA CYS A 196 11.15 17.43 -13.58
C CYS A 196 9.82 18.19 -13.45
N TYR A 197 9.38 18.89 -14.50
CA TYR A 197 8.27 19.84 -14.45
C TYR A 197 7.07 19.44 -15.32
N GLY A 198 5.86 19.70 -14.81
CA GLY A 198 4.59 19.30 -15.38
C GLY A 198 3.74 18.45 -14.43
N GLU A 199 2.53 18.11 -14.88
CA GLU A 199 1.58 17.32 -14.09
C GLU A 199 2.18 15.97 -13.64
N GLY A 200 1.98 15.63 -12.36
CA GLY A 200 2.55 14.49 -11.67
C GLY A 200 4.04 14.65 -11.29
N GLY A 201 4.67 15.77 -11.63
CA GLY A 201 6.04 16.10 -11.25
C GLY A 201 7.06 15.06 -11.70
N ALA A 202 8.11 14.84 -10.93
CA ALA A 202 9.17 13.88 -11.28
C ALA A 202 8.71 12.40 -11.28
N GLY A 203 7.61 12.07 -10.60
CA GLY A 203 7.09 10.70 -10.52
C GLY A 203 6.36 10.22 -11.78
N THR A 204 5.95 11.12 -12.68
CA THR A 204 5.22 10.75 -13.89
C THR A 204 6.04 9.88 -14.86
N CYS A 205 7.38 9.96 -14.78
CA CYS A 205 8.29 9.27 -15.70
C CYS A 205 9.30 8.41 -14.93
N SER A 206 8.87 7.82 -13.82
CA SER A 206 9.62 6.81 -13.05
C SER A 206 9.01 5.41 -13.24
N ASP A 207 9.70 4.39 -12.72
CA ASP A 207 9.22 3.00 -12.67
C ASP A 207 8.09 2.79 -11.63
N GLY A 208 7.66 3.84 -10.95
CA GLY A 208 6.66 3.84 -9.88
C GLY A 208 6.56 5.18 -9.18
#